data_AF-A0A521TCB6-F1
#
_entry.id   AF-A0A521TCB6-F1
#
_cell.length_a   1.000
_cell.length_b   1.000
_cell.length_c   1.000
_cell.angle_alpha   90.00
_cell.angle_beta   90.00
_cell.angle_gamma   90.00
#
_symmetry.space_group_name_H-M   'P 1'
#
loop_
_entity.id
_entity.type
_entity.pdbx_description
1 polymer ?
#
loop_
_entity_poly.entity_id
_entity_poly.type
_entity_poly.pdbx_seq_one_letter_code
_entity_poly.pdbx_strand_id
1 'polypeptide(L)'
;MKRFTISIFIILILGISLFPNLVSAQPNEMPEWVSQVIQHWSNGNIDDVEFFYAMNFLANNNIITKDSFKNQLVKIQKTSDVEDTLVHSSYRVFVDSFPKDSELDHSIIDDAVLFWKKNNVNFILVDDQHMANAKIFWIKEMDGPNDGYVIKGDRIEIGLGTSIDGKWHGYDKKSITFLVKHELGHFLGCPHSADPQNIMYPKYNEYTKYDHLPVC
;
A
#
# COMPACT_ATOMS: atom_id res chain seq x y z
N MET A 1 2.80 16.71 -30.56
CA MET A 1 1.36 16.48 -30.32
C MET A 1 1.12 16.61 -28.82
N LYS A 2 0.28 17.56 -28.40
CA LYS A 2 -0.10 17.68 -26.97
C LYS A 2 -0.99 16.48 -26.65
N ARG A 3 -0.56 15.62 -25.72
CA ARG A 3 -1.40 14.52 -25.20
C ARG A 3 -2.42 15.15 -24.28
N PHE A 4 -3.70 15.04 -24.60
CA PHE A 4 -4.78 15.44 -23.70
C PHE A 4 -4.98 14.32 -22.69
N THR A 5 -4.58 14.55 -21.44
CA THR A 5 -4.90 13.67 -20.31
C THR A 5 -6.34 13.93 -19.87
N ILE A 6 -7.16 12.88 -19.83
CA ILE A 6 -8.55 12.96 -19.38
C ILE A 6 -8.59 12.43 -17.95
N SER A 7 -8.83 13.30 -16.97
CA SER A 7 -8.85 12.87 -15.56
C SER A 7 -10.07 11.98 -15.28
N ILE A 8 -9.85 10.90 -14.55
CA ILE A 8 -10.86 9.85 -14.30
C ILE A 8 -12.12 10.35 -13.57
N PHE A 9 -12.02 11.45 -12.81
CA PHE A 9 -13.18 12.13 -12.22
C PHE A 9 -14.22 12.55 -13.27
N ILE A 10 -13.75 12.95 -14.47
CA ILE A 10 -14.62 13.32 -15.59
C ILE A 10 -15.32 12.08 -16.14
N ILE A 11 -14.65 10.92 -16.20
CA ILE A 11 -15.22 9.67 -16.72
C ILE A 11 -16.22 9.04 -15.73
N LEU A 12 -15.95 9.11 -14.42
CA LEU A 12 -16.87 8.62 -13.38
C LEU A 12 -18.13 9.49 -13.25
N ILE A 13 -18.00 10.82 -13.41
CA ILE A 13 -19.15 11.76 -13.42
C ILE A 13 -19.95 11.63 -14.73
N LEU A 14 -19.27 11.47 -15.87
CA LEU A 14 -19.92 11.33 -17.18
C LEU A 14 -20.46 9.92 -17.46
N GLY A 15 -20.03 8.90 -16.71
CA GLY A 15 -20.52 7.52 -16.84
C GLY A 15 -22.03 7.38 -16.56
N ILE A 16 -22.62 8.32 -15.81
CA ILE A 16 -24.05 8.37 -15.56
C ILE A 16 -24.78 9.26 -16.58
N SER A 17 -24.12 10.29 -17.14
CA SER A 17 -24.78 11.31 -17.96
C SER A 17 -24.57 11.22 -19.48
N LEU A 18 -23.55 10.50 -19.97
CA LEU A 18 -23.26 10.37 -21.41
C LEU A 18 -23.77 9.08 -22.06
N PHE A 19 -24.27 8.13 -21.27
CA PHE A 19 -24.64 6.81 -21.78
C PHE A 19 -26.05 6.39 -21.30
N PRO A 20 -27.11 7.08 -21.75
CA PRO A 20 -28.48 6.82 -21.30
C PRO A 20 -29.00 5.41 -21.64
N ASN A 21 -28.31 4.65 -22.51
CA ASN A 21 -28.76 3.35 -23.01
C ASN A 21 -27.94 2.14 -22.54
N LEU A 22 -27.13 2.26 -21.47
CA LEU A 22 -26.13 1.24 -21.12
C LEU A 22 -26.23 0.79 -19.66
N VAL A 23 -27.40 0.27 -19.28
CA VAL A 23 -27.54 -0.63 -18.14
C VAL A 23 -28.11 -1.94 -18.66
N SER A 24 -27.31 -2.68 -19.41
CA SER A 24 -27.47 -4.12 -19.55
C SER A 24 -26.36 -4.76 -18.73
N ALA A 25 -26.53 -4.78 -17.40
CA ALA A 25 -25.71 -5.61 -16.54
C ALA A 25 -26.33 -7.02 -16.55
N GLN A 26 -25.70 -7.97 -17.22
CA GLN A 26 -25.93 -9.37 -16.89
C GLN A 26 -25.27 -9.62 -15.53
N PRO A 27 -25.96 -10.30 -14.58
CA PRO A 27 -25.35 -10.64 -13.30
C PRO A 27 -24.15 -11.54 -13.58
N ASN A 28 -22.94 -11.06 -13.24
CA ASN A 28 -21.62 -11.66 -13.47
C ASN A 28 -20.80 -11.16 -14.67
N GLU A 29 -21.31 -10.22 -15.47
CA GLU A 29 -20.51 -9.61 -16.56
C GLU A 29 -20.13 -8.17 -16.25
N MET A 30 -18.87 -7.84 -16.53
CA MET A 30 -18.34 -6.49 -16.36
C MET A 30 -19.14 -5.51 -17.24
N PRO A 31 -19.64 -4.39 -16.66
CA PRO A 31 -20.40 -3.43 -17.45
C PRO A 31 -19.59 -2.90 -18.63
N GLU A 32 -20.28 -2.66 -19.76
CA GLU A 32 -19.65 -2.24 -21.00
C GLU A 32 -18.85 -0.94 -20.86
N TRP A 33 -19.35 0.01 -20.05
CA TRP A 33 -18.65 1.27 -19.77
C TRP A 33 -17.30 1.04 -19.06
N VAL A 34 -17.19 -0.01 -18.24
CA VAL A 34 -15.91 -0.38 -17.60
C VAL A 34 -14.93 -0.91 -18.66
N SER A 35 -15.41 -1.64 -19.67
CA SER A 35 -14.57 -2.09 -20.79
C SER A 35 -13.98 -0.91 -21.57
N GLN A 36 -14.74 0.18 -21.71
CA GLN A 36 -14.26 1.40 -22.36
C GLN A 36 -13.16 2.07 -21.53
N VAL A 37 -13.28 2.12 -20.19
CA VAL A 37 -12.21 2.62 -19.30
C VAL A 37 -10.93 1.81 -19.49
N ILE A 38 -11.03 0.49 -19.58
CA ILE A 38 -9.88 -0.40 -19.82
C ILE A 38 -9.22 -0.10 -21.18
N GLN A 39 -9.99 0.16 -22.23
CA GLN A 39 -9.44 0.53 -23.55
C GLN A 39 -8.75 1.90 -23.53
N HIS A 40 -9.32 2.89 -22.82
CA HIS A 40 -8.69 4.20 -22.70
C HIS A 40 -7.35 4.11 -21.95
N TRP A 41 -7.29 3.32 -20.88
CA TRP A 41 -6.04 3.00 -20.21
C TRP A 41 -5.05 2.21 -21.08
N SER A 42 -5.49 1.17 -21.79
CA SER A 42 -4.60 0.37 -22.64
C SER A 42 -3.93 1.21 -23.73
N ASN A 43 -4.63 2.25 -24.20
CA ASN A 43 -4.12 3.18 -25.20
C ASN A 43 -3.27 4.32 -24.60
N GLY A 44 -3.02 4.31 -23.28
CA GLY A 44 -2.21 5.30 -22.57
C GLY A 44 -2.89 6.66 -22.35
N ASN A 45 -4.22 6.72 -22.50
CA ASN A 45 -5.00 7.95 -22.28
C ASN A 45 -5.39 8.17 -20.81
N ILE A 46 -5.28 7.11 -20.00
CA ILE A 46 -5.43 7.11 -18.55
C ILE A 46 -4.12 6.56 -17.99
N ASP A 47 -3.55 7.20 -16.99
CA ASP A 47 -2.33 6.70 -16.36
C ASP A 47 -2.60 5.46 -15.49
N ASP A 48 -1.56 4.66 -15.25
CA ASP A 48 -1.69 3.40 -14.51
C ASP A 48 -2.23 3.60 -13.09
N VAL A 49 -1.97 4.77 -12.48
CA VAL A 49 -2.39 5.09 -11.12
C VAL A 49 -3.87 5.41 -11.07
N GLU A 50 -4.34 6.32 -11.92
CA GLU A 50 -5.76 6.66 -12.07
C GLU A 50 -6.57 5.41 -12.43
N PHE A 51 -6.09 4.60 -13.37
CA PHE A 51 -6.77 3.36 -13.78
C PHE A 51 -6.90 2.36 -12.61
N PHE A 52 -5.83 2.17 -11.84
CA PHE A 52 -5.85 1.27 -10.68
C PHE A 52 -6.86 1.72 -9.61
N TYR A 53 -6.95 3.03 -9.33
CA TYR A 53 -7.96 3.57 -8.41
C TYR A 53 -9.38 3.31 -8.88
N ALA A 54 -9.67 3.53 -10.17
CA ALA A 54 -10.98 3.22 -10.72
C ALA A 54 -11.30 1.73 -10.55
N MET A 55 -10.39 0.82 -10.89
CA MET A 55 -10.65 -0.62 -10.77
C MET A 55 -10.85 -1.06 -9.31
N ASN A 56 -10.07 -0.52 -8.37
CA ASN A 56 -10.23 -0.80 -6.95
C ASN A 56 -11.58 -0.29 -6.41
N PHE A 57 -11.98 0.92 -6.81
CA PHE A 57 -13.30 1.47 -6.46
C PHE A 57 -14.43 0.56 -6.95
N LEU A 58 -14.36 0.10 -8.21
CA LEU A 58 -15.39 -0.78 -8.78
C LEU A 58 -15.45 -2.14 -8.07
N ALA A 59 -14.31 -2.72 -7.73
CA ALA A 59 -14.25 -3.99 -7.02
C ALA A 59 -14.82 -3.87 -5.59
N ASN A 60 -14.44 -2.82 -4.84
CA ASN A 60 -14.90 -2.63 -3.46
C ASN A 60 -16.40 -2.30 -3.36
N ASN A 61 -16.97 -1.72 -4.42
CA ASN A 61 -18.41 -1.47 -4.50
C ASN A 61 -19.19 -2.62 -5.16
N ASN A 62 -18.56 -3.79 -5.37
CA ASN A 62 -19.16 -4.97 -6.01
C ASN A 62 -19.73 -4.70 -7.42
N ILE A 63 -19.17 -3.72 -8.14
CA ILE A 63 -19.56 -3.38 -9.51
C ILE A 63 -18.86 -4.33 -10.51
N ILE A 64 -17.65 -4.78 -10.18
CA ILE A 64 -16.91 -5.79 -10.96
C ILE A 64 -16.33 -6.86 -10.02
N THR A 65 -16.11 -8.06 -10.55
CA THR A 65 -15.35 -9.10 -9.85
C THR A 65 -13.89 -9.11 -10.31
N LYS A 66 -12.99 -9.53 -9.41
CA LYS A 66 -11.56 -9.71 -9.73
C LYS A 66 -11.35 -10.65 -10.91
N ASP A 67 -12.17 -11.70 -11.01
CA ASP A 67 -12.13 -12.67 -12.11
C ASP A 67 -12.56 -12.07 -13.45
N SER A 68 -13.62 -11.26 -13.46
CA SER A 68 -14.09 -10.58 -14.66
C SER A 68 -13.06 -9.58 -15.20
N PHE A 69 -12.39 -8.87 -14.29
CA PHE A 69 -11.29 -7.97 -14.63
C PHE A 69 -10.08 -8.71 -15.22
N LYS A 70 -9.64 -9.79 -14.57
CA LYS A 70 -8.52 -10.63 -15.06
C LYS A 70 -8.79 -11.16 -16.47
N ASN A 71 -10.00 -11.64 -16.74
CA ASN A 71 -10.38 -12.14 -18.06
C ASN A 71 -10.32 -11.06 -19.16
N GLN A 72 -10.57 -9.80 -18.82
CA GLN A 72 -10.52 -8.68 -19.78
C GLN A 72 -9.09 -8.22 -20.06
N LEU A 73 -8.23 -8.24 -19.05
CA LEU A 73 -6.79 -7.97 -19.22
C LEU A 73 -6.10 -9.00 -20.11
N VAL A 74 -6.53 -10.27 -20.05
CA VAL A 74 -6.06 -11.32 -20.96
C VAL A 74 -6.48 -11.04 -22.42
N LYS A 75 -7.71 -10.57 -22.64
CA LYS A 75 -8.23 -10.26 -23.99
C LYS A 75 -7.46 -9.14 -24.70
N ILE A 76 -6.96 -8.15 -23.95
CA ILE A 76 -6.20 -7.02 -24.52
C ILE A 76 -4.70 -7.32 -24.74
N GLN A 77 -4.27 -8.59 -24.61
CA GLN A 77 -2.90 -9.07 -24.90
C GLN A 77 -1.78 -8.33 -24.16
N LYS A 78 -2.08 -7.68 -23.04
CA LYS A 78 -1.10 -6.97 -22.19
C LYS A 78 -0.56 -7.89 -21.07
N THR A 79 -0.56 -9.20 -21.29
CA THR A 79 -0.42 -10.22 -20.24
C THR A 79 0.99 -10.29 -19.62
N SER A 80 2.06 -9.95 -20.34
CA SER A 80 3.41 -9.97 -19.74
C SER A 80 3.60 -8.86 -18.71
N ASP A 81 3.15 -7.66 -19.04
CA ASP A 81 3.41 -6.47 -18.21
C ASP A 81 2.38 -6.35 -17.10
N VAL A 82 1.14 -6.79 -17.34
CA VAL A 82 0.05 -6.73 -16.37
C VAL A 82 0.14 -7.86 -15.34
N GLU A 83 0.61 -9.06 -15.72
CA GLU A 83 0.83 -10.11 -14.73
C GLU A 83 1.99 -9.72 -13.80
N ASP A 84 3.06 -9.09 -14.28
CA ASP A 84 4.12 -8.56 -13.43
C ASP A 84 3.68 -7.34 -12.58
N THR A 85 2.82 -6.47 -13.13
CA THR A 85 2.23 -5.30 -12.44
C THR A 85 1.13 -5.68 -11.42
N LEU A 86 0.44 -6.81 -11.61
CA LEU A 86 -0.56 -7.34 -10.69
C LEU A 86 0.03 -8.33 -9.67
N VAL A 87 1.15 -8.99 -9.99
CA VAL A 87 1.88 -9.91 -9.11
C VAL A 87 2.80 -9.16 -8.15
N HIS A 88 3.45 -8.07 -8.59
CA HIS A 88 4.13 -7.14 -7.69
C HIS A 88 3.16 -6.04 -7.24
N SER A 89 2.22 -6.40 -6.35
CA SER A 89 1.34 -5.43 -5.72
C SER A 89 2.20 -4.35 -5.06
N SER A 90 2.23 -3.18 -5.67
CA SER A 90 2.95 -2.04 -5.14
C SER A 90 2.04 -1.35 -4.12
N TYR A 91 2.46 -1.30 -2.86
CA TYR A 91 1.70 -0.68 -1.79
C TYR A 91 2.16 0.77 -1.63
N ARG A 92 1.22 1.71 -1.68
CA ARG A 92 1.50 3.12 -1.43
C ARG A 92 1.57 3.38 0.06
N VAL A 93 2.66 3.99 0.50
CA VAL A 93 2.90 4.32 1.91
C VAL A 93 2.98 5.81 2.06
N PHE A 94 2.08 6.38 2.86
CA PHE A 94 2.21 7.73 3.36
C PHE A 94 2.99 7.70 4.67
N VAL A 95 3.90 8.65 4.87
CA VAL A 95 4.67 8.80 6.10
C VAL A 95 4.40 10.19 6.65
N ASP A 96 3.87 10.25 7.88
CA ASP A 96 3.66 11.52 8.55
C ASP A 96 5.01 12.23 8.82
N SER A 97 4.95 13.54 8.99
CA SER A 97 6.15 14.34 9.23
C SER A 97 6.86 13.90 10.51
N PHE A 98 8.18 13.71 10.43
CA PHE A 98 8.98 13.43 11.62
C PHE A 98 8.83 14.54 12.67
N PRO A 99 8.89 14.22 13.97
CA PRO A 99 8.90 15.24 15.02
C PRO A 99 10.05 16.23 14.81
N LYS A 100 9.75 17.53 14.98
CA LYS A 100 10.65 18.66 14.62
C LYS A 100 12.02 18.65 15.30
N ASP A 101 12.17 17.94 16.41
CA ASP A 101 13.40 17.88 17.22
C ASP A 101 14.01 16.48 17.28
N SER A 102 13.59 15.56 16.40
CA SER A 102 14.14 14.21 16.36
C SER A 102 15.32 14.10 15.40
N GLU A 103 16.28 13.23 15.72
CA GLU A 103 17.35 12.82 14.79
C GLU A 103 16.86 11.81 13.73
N LEU A 104 15.55 11.56 13.69
CA LEU A 104 14.93 10.64 12.74
C LEU A 104 14.80 11.32 11.38
N ASP A 105 15.03 10.55 10.33
CA ASP A 105 15.02 11.02 8.96
C ASP A 105 14.45 9.95 8.03
N HIS A 106 14.28 10.32 6.76
CA HIS A 106 13.73 9.43 5.74
C HIS A 106 14.55 8.15 5.50
N SER A 107 15.82 8.07 5.91
CA SER A 107 16.62 6.86 5.70
C SER A 107 16.08 5.64 6.48
N ILE A 108 15.34 5.87 7.58
CA ILE A 108 14.60 4.82 8.29
C ILE A 108 13.58 4.15 7.35
N ILE A 109 12.84 4.99 6.62
CA ILE A 109 11.83 4.54 5.67
C ILE A 109 12.50 3.91 4.45
N ASP A 110 13.55 4.53 3.92
CA ASP A 110 14.30 4.00 2.77
C ASP A 110 14.86 2.60 3.09
N ASP A 111 15.41 2.40 4.28
CA ASP A 111 15.91 1.10 4.74
C ASP A 111 14.80 0.05 4.86
N ALA A 112 13.60 0.45 5.31
CA ALA A 112 12.46 -0.45 5.42
C ALA A 112 11.90 -0.82 4.04
N VAL A 113 11.71 0.17 3.16
CA VAL A 113 11.26 -0.04 1.77
C VAL A 113 12.27 -0.91 1.02
N LEU A 114 13.58 -0.67 1.18
CA LEU A 114 14.62 -1.46 0.55
C LEU A 114 14.65 -2.90 1.07
N PHE A 115 14.45 -3.11 2.37
CA PHE A 115 14.32 -4.44 2.96
C PHE A 115 13.19 -5.23 2.29
N TRP A 116 12.00 -4.65 2.24
CA TRP A 116 10.83 -5.30 1.63
C TRP A 116 10.96 -5.48 0.11
N LYS A 117 11.61 -4.54 -0.58
CA LYS A 117 11.92 -4.65 -2.01
C LYS A 117 12.84 -5.83 -2.33
N LYS A 118 13.83 -6.11 -1.48
CA LYS A 118 14.68 -7.31 -1.60
C LYS A 118 13.89 -8.61 -1.41
N ASN A 119 12.71 -8.52 -0.81
CA ASN A 119 11.80 -9.62 -0.50
C ASN A 119 10.54 -9.60 -1.38
N ASN A 120 10.67 -9.06 -2.61
CA ASN A 120 9.65 -9.04 -3.63
C ASN A 120 8.37 -8.24 -3.27
N VAL A 121 8.44 -7.35 -2.28
CA VAL A 121 7.36 -6.43 -1.91
C VAL A 121 7.76 -5.01 -2.29
N ASN A 122 6.98 -4.35 -3.14
CA ASN A 122 7.27 -2.99 -3.56
C ASN A 122 6.44 -1.98 -2.76
N PHE A 123 7.10 -1.13 -1.97
CA PHE A 123 6.47 0.02 -1.32
C PHE A 123 6.81 1.30 -2.07
N ILE A 124 5.80 2.13 -2.35
CA ILE A 124 5.94 3.41 -3.05
C ILE A 124 5.54 4.53 -2.08
N LEU A 125 6.45 5.46 -1.81
CA LEU A 125 6.13 6.61 -0.97
C LEU A 125 5.19 7.58 -1.70
N VAL A 126 4.19 8.09 -0.99
CA VAL A 126 3.26 9.10 -1.50
C VAL A 126 3.12 10.24 -0.50
N ASP A 127 2.97 11.46 -1.02
CA ASP A 127 2.85 12.67 -0.21
C ASP A 127 1.41 12.90 0.30
N ASP A 128 0.41 12.26 -0.33
CA ASP A 128 -0.99 12.36 0.05
C ASP A 128 -1.48 11.08 0.74
N GLN A 129 -1.89 11.20 2.00
CA GLN A 129 -2.43 10.09 2.79
C GLN A 129 -3.70 9.47 2.18
N HIS A 130 -4.48 10.22 1.40
CA HIS A 130 -5.67 9.70 0.72
C HIS A 130 -5.32 8.74 -0.42
N MET A 131 -4.10 8.82 -0.93
CA MET A 131 -3.58 7.93 -1.97
C MET A 131 -2.95 6.64 -1.41
N ALA A 132 -2.75 6.57 -0.09
CA ALA A 132 -1.96 5.53 0.55
C ALA A 132 -2.76 4.29 0.95
N ASN A 133 -2.14 3.11 0.81
CA ASN A 133 -2.61 1.84 1.34
C ASN A 133 -2.21 1.67 2.81
N ALA A 134 -1.00 2.13 3.17
CA ALA A 134 -0.47 2.17 4.53
C ALA A 134 -0.08 3.59 4.91
N LYS A 135 -0.32 3.99 6.16
CA LYS A 135 -0.06 5.34 6.67
C LYS A 135 0.72 5.23 7.97
N ILE A 136 1.97 5.67 7.98
CA ILE A 136 2.86 5.61 9.15
C ILE A 136 2.74 6.90 9.95
N PHE A 137 2.49 6.76 11.24
CA PHE A 137 2.42 7.86 12.22
C PHE A 137 3.41 7.63 13.35
N TRP A 138 3.98 8.72 13.85
CA TRP A 138 4.98 8.71 14.92
C TRP A 138 4.32 9.08 16.25
N ILE A 139 4.38 8.19 17.22
CA ILE A 139 3.76 8.37 18.53
C ILE A 139 4.86 8.47 19.58
N LYS A 140 4.87 9.55 20.38
CA LYS A 140 5.94 9.78 21.38
C LYS A 140 6.12 8.59 22.33
N GLU A 141 5.03 8.01 22.77
CA GLU A 141 4.97 6.87 23.67
C GLU A 141 3.63 6.17 23.47
N MET A 142 3.66 4.84 23.32
CA MET A 142 2.47 4.04 23.05
C MET A 142 1.69 3.75 24.33
N ASP A 143 0.36 3.71 24.23
CA ASP A 143 -0.47 3.21 25.32
C ASP A 143 -0.43 1.66 25.33
N GLY A 144 0.21 1.07 26.35
CA GLY A 144 0.23 -0.39 26.57
C GLY A 144 1.59 -1.04 26.32
N PRO A 145 1.63 -2.39 26.15
CA PRO A 145 2.88 -3.16 26.17
C PRO A 145 3.63 -3.19 24.83
N ASN A 146 3.08 -2.60 23.77
CA ASN A 146 3.63 -2.71 22.42
C ASN A 146 4.21 -1.37 21.96
N ASP A 147 5.30 -1.45 21.21
CA ASP A 147 6.02 -0.30 20.66
C ASP A 147 5.60 0.04 19.22
N GLY A 148 4.61 -0.69 18.68
CA GLY A 148 4.01 -0.45 17.37
C GLY A 148 2.64 -1.12 17.25
N TYR A 149 1.79 -0.61 16.34
CA TYR A 149 0.52 -1.23 15.97
C TYR A 149 0.15 -0.97 14.51
N VAL A 150 -0.54 -1.94 13.90
CA VAL A 150 -1.40 -1.72 12.73
C VAL A 150 -2.86 -1.64 13.15
N ILE A 151 -3.45 -0.45 13.06
CA ILE A 151 -4.83 -0.12 13.42
C ILE A 151 -5.68 0.00 12.15
N LYS A 152 -6.87 -0.63 12.13
CA LYS A 152 -7.81 -0.64 10.98
C LYS A 152 -7.20 -1.16 9.66
N GLY A 153 -6.07 -1.85 9.71
CA GLY A 153 -5.41 -2.47 8.55
C GLY A 153 -4.65 -1.52 7.62
N ASP A 154 -4.77 -0.19 7.80
CA ASP A 154 -4.11 0.81 6.94
C ASP A 154 -3.31 1.87 7.74
N ARG A 155 -3.53 2.02 9.05
CA ARG A 155 -2.80 2.96 9.91
C ARG A 155 -1.75 2.22 10.72
N ILE A 156 -0.49 2.60 10.57
CA ILE A 156 0.67 2.05 11.27
C ILE A 156 1.15 3.11 12.26
N GLU A 157 1.18 2.78 13.54
CA GLU A 157 1.70 3.65 14.60
C GLU A 157 3.02 3.10 15.11
N ILE A 158 4.05 3.95 15.15
CA ILE A 158 5.39 3.60 15.62
C ILE A 158 5.69 4.43 16.86
N GLY A 159 5.93 3.73 17.98
CA GLY A 159 6.39 4.32 19.23
C GLY A 159 7.82 4.84 19.12
N LEU A 160 8.05 6.05 19.59
CA LEU A 160 9.36 6.71 19.55
C LEU A 160 10.20 6.47 20.81
N GLY A 161 9.61 5.89 21.86
CA GLY A 161 10.26 5.69 23.13
C GLY A 161 9.29 5.26 24.22
N THR A 162 9.82 5.09 25.42
CA THR A 162 9.06 4.67 26.61
C THR A 162 9.51 5.44 27.85
N SER A 163 8.63 5.59 28.82
CA SER A 163 8.95 6.20 30.11
C SER A 163 9.29 5.14 31.15
N ILE A 164 10.51 5.19 31.67
CA ILE A 164 11.00 4.34 32.77
C ILE A 164 11.14 5.24 33.99
N ASP A 165 10.45 4.91 35.09
CA ASP A 165 10.43 5.69 36.33
C ASP A 165 10.10 7.18 36.12
N GLY A 166 9.16 7.46 35.20
CA GLY A 166 8.73 8.83 34.87
C GLY A 166 9.71 9.63 34.03
N LYS A 167 10.80 9.02 33.55
CA LYS A 167 11.73 9.63 32.59
C LYS A 167 11.56 8.99 31.23
N TRP A 168 11.34 9.82 30.22
CA TRP A 168 11.20 9.37 28.85
C TRP A 168 12.56 9.02 28.24
N HIS A 169 12.63 7.88 27.58
CA HIS A 169 13.79 7.37 26.86
C HIS A 169 13.39 7.11 25.41
N GLY A 170 14.02 7.84 24.48
CA GLY A 170 13.82 7.65 23.05
C GLY A 170 14.49 6.37 22.56
N TYR A 171 13.83 5.70 21.63
CA TYR A 171 14.43 4.60 20.89
C TYR A 171 15.44 5.12 19.88
N ASP A 172 16.51 4.34 19.67
CA ASP A 172 17.52 4.68 18.68
C ASP A 172 17.01 4.44 17.25
N LYS A 173 17.73 4.99 16.27
CA LYS A 173 17.38 4.87 14.86
C LYS A 173 17.22 3.41 14.41
N LYS A 174 18.03 2.48 14.93
CA LYS A 174 17.98 1.07 14.56
C LYS A 174 16.70 0.39 15.06
N SER A 175 16.32 0.68 16.30
CA SER A 175 15.09 0.19 16.92
C SER A 175 13.87 0.67 16.16
N ILE A 176 13.82 1.96 15.79
CA ILE A 176 12.73 2.51 14.96
C ILE A 176 12.71 1.87 13.57
N THR A 177 13.86 1.70 12.91
CA THR A 177 13.93 1.01 11.61
C THR A 177 13.43 -0.44 11.70
N PHE A 178 13.72 -1.15 12.79
CA PHE A 178 13.17 -2.48 13.03
C PHE A 178 11.64 -2.44 13.17
N LEU A 179 11.10 -1.54 14.01
CA LEU A 179 9.66 -1.40 14.21
C LEU A 179 8.93 -1.10 12.90
N VAL A 180 9.44 -0.16 12.09
CA VAL A 180 8.84 0.16 10.78
C VAL A 180 8.80 -1.08 9.88
N LYS A 181 9.89 -1.86 9.81
CA LYS A 181 9.92 -3.10 9.01
C LYS A 181 8.91 -4.13 9.52
N HIS A 182 8.85 -4.32 10.84
CA HIS A 182 7.96 -5.27 11.51
C HIS A 182 6.49 -4.94 11.26
N GLU A 183 6.09 -3.69 11.51
CA GLU A 183 4.70 -3.26 11.33
C GLU A 183 4.27 -3.24 9.86
N LEU A 184 5.18 -2.95 8.93
CA LEU A 184 4.92 -3.15 7.50
C LEU A 184 4.64 -4.62 7.18
N GLY A 185 5.26 -5.57 7.88
CA GLY A 185 4.95 -6.99 7.76
C GLY A 185 3.54 -7.32 8.25
N HIS A 186 3.12 -6.75 9.38
CA HIS A 186 1.72 -6.87 9.82
C HIS A 186 0.73 -6.26 8.84
N PHE A 187 1.07 -5.12 8.22
CA PHE A 187 0.28 -4.54 7.13
C PHE A 187 0.14 -5.48 5.92
N LEU A 188 1.19 -6.25 5.60
CA LEU A 188 1.16 -7.28 4.55
C LEU A 188 0.42 -8.56 4.97
N GLY A 189 -0.05 -8.65 6.22
CA GLY A 189 -0.76 -9.81 6.76
C GLY A 189 0.15 -10.88 7.38
N CYS A 190 1.44 -10.60 7.56
CA CYS A 190 2.37 -11.54 8.17
C CYS A 190 2.09 -11.67 9.69
N PRO A 191 1.90 -12.89 10.22
CA PRO A 191 1.80 -13.10 11.66
C PRO A 191 3.18 -13.02 12.33
N HIS A 192 3.21 -12.95 13.66
CA HIS A 192 4.46 -13.08 14.41
C HIS A 192 5.16 -14.41 14.12
N SER A 193 6.48 -14.37 14.04
CA SER A 193 7.35 -15.54 13.94
C SER A 193 7.91 -15.94 15.31
N ALA A 194 8.15 -17.23 15.50
CA ALA A 194 8.87 -17.75 16.67
C ALA A 194 10.39 -17.77 16.48
N ASP A 195 10.89 -17.56 15.26
CA ASP A 195 12.31 -17.52 14.95
C ASP A 195 12.90 -16.13 15.29
N PRO A 196 13.84 -16.02 16.25
CA PRO A 196 14.46 -14.76 16.62
C PRO A 196 15.19 -14.03 15.49
N GLN A 197 15.55 -14.73 14.41
CA GLN A 197 16.21 -14.17 13.23
C GLN A 197 15.21 -13.66 12.17
N ASN A 198 13.92 -13.82 12.39
CA ASN A 198 12.88 -13.36 11.48
C ASN A 198 12.45 -11.92 11.84
N ILE A 199 12.21 -11.08 10.84
CA ILE A 199 11.76 -9.70 11.07
C ILE A 199 10.43 -9.61 11.84
N MET A 200 9.57 -10.63 11.72
CA MET A 200 8.30 -10.73 12.45
C MET A 200 8.45 -11.33 13.86
N TYR A 201 9.67 -11.52 14.36
CA TYR A 201 9.87 -11.85 15.76
C TYR A 201 9.49 -10.64 16.64
N PRO A 202 8.63 -10.79 17.67
CA PRO A 202 8.03 -9.67 18.39
C PRO A 202 8.99 -8.90 19.31
N LYS A 203 10.29 -9.23 19.33
CA LYS A 203 11.27 -8.58 20.21
C LYS A 203 12.48 -8.13 19.41
N TYR A 204 12.82 -6.85 19.57
CA TYR A 204 14.03 -6.30 18.97
C TYR A 204 15.30 -6.78 19.69
N ASN A 205 16.33 -7.08 18.90
CA ASN A 205 17.68 -7.41 19.33
C ASN A 205 18.67 -6.77 18.37
N GLU A 206 19.45 -5.81 18.87
CA GLU A 206 20.43 -5.05 18.09
C GLU A 206 21.55 -5.89 17.45
N TYR A 207 21.80 -7.12 17.95
CA TYR A 207 22.81 -8.03 17.42
C TYR A 207 22.28 -8.94 16.32
N THR A 208 20.97 -8.94 16.09
CA THR A 208 20.33 -9.78 15.09
C THR A 208 20.25 -9.05 13.76
N LYS A 209 20.69 -9.70 12.69
CA LYS A 209 20.67 -9.13 11.33
C LYS A 209 19.29 -9.23 10.64
N TYR A 210 18.38 -9.99 11.23
CA TYR A 210 17.03 -10.26 10.72
C TYR A 210 17.02 -10.74 9.26
N ASP A 211 17.91 -11.68 8.96
CA ASP A 211 18.19 -12.16 7.60
C ASP A 211 17.16 -13.17 7.08
N HIS A 212 16.30 -13.72 7.95
CA HIS A 212 15.28 -14.69 7.55
C HIS A 212 13.99 -14.00 7.12
N LEU A 213 13.53 -14.36 5.92
CA LEU A 213 12.38 -13.75 5.28
C LEU A 213 11.08 -14.10 6.01
N PRO A 214 10.14 -13.16 6.12
CA PRO A 214 8.82 -13.46 6.64
C PRO A 214 8.07 -14.37 5.65
N VAL A 215 7.41 -15.40 6.18
CA VAL A 215 6.44 -16.18 5.41
C VAL A 215 5.09 -15.50 5.61
N CYS A 216 4.63 -14.86 4.55
CA CYS A 216 3.30 -14.28 4.40
C CYS A 216 2.71 -14.96 3.15
#